data_AF-A0A7R9UQ60-F1
#
_entry.id   AF-A0A7R9UQ60-F1
#
_cell.length_a   1.000
_cell.length_b   1.000
_cell.length_c   1.000
_cell.angle_alpha   90.00
_cell.angle_beta   90.00
_cell.angle_gamma   90.00
#
_symmetry.space_group_name_H-M   'P 1'
#
loop_
_entity.id
_entity.type
_entity.pdbx_description
1 polymer ?
#
loop_
_entity_poly.entity_id
_entity_poly.type
_entity_poly.pdbx_seq_one_letter_code
_entity_poly.pdbx_strand_id
1 'polypeptide(L)'
;HTAHGCRHPTRPCWPMLAATLGRCGQARAVELGDQGAGSPTALPWVPIFALLTVTMSEGIIACSLFPFLPFMVEDFGLRLSDVGFFAGLLGSAYNFSQFLSGVHWGRLSDVWGRRPVLIIGVSTQAAAMVLFGLSSSLRQALLWRFLGGLLNGNTGVGRAVMRDLTDESNRTRGFALLGTAYGMGFVLGPALGGMLARPAEAFPELFGGTLLETYPY
;
A
#
# COMPACT_ATOMS: atom_id res chain seq x y z
N HIS A 1 -9.92 61.05 48.30
CA HIS A 1 -9.94 59.75 47.62
C HIS A 1 -10.66 59.91 46.29
N THR A 2 -9.92 59.83 45.17
CA THR A 2 -10.22 59.11 43.90
C THR A 2 -11.69 58.83 43.53
N ALA A 3 -12.19 58.86 42.31
CA ALA A 3 -11.78 59.28 40.97
C ALA A 3 -12.98 58.93 40.02
N HIS A 4 -13.05 59.59 38.86
CA HIS A 4 -13.75 59.19 37.62
C HIS A 4 -15.29 59.07 37.54
N GLY A 5 -15.84 59.73 36.53
CA GLY A 5 -17.25 59.70 36.16
C GLY A 5 -17.59 58.71 35.04
N CYS A 6 -18.87 58.66 34.68
CA CYS A 6 -19.37 58.42 33.33
C CYS A 6 -20.88 58.69 33.29
N ARG A 7 -21.31 59.37 32.22
CA ARG A 7 -22.70 59.78 31.96
C ARG A 7 -23.49 58.64 31.29
N HIS A 8 -24.80 58.66 31.55
CA HIS A 8 -25.92 57.95 30.88
C HIS A 8 -25.96 56.41 30.95
N PRO A 9 -27.18 55.85 31.12
CA PRO A 9 -27.76 55.15 29.98
C PRO A 9 -29.26 55.39 29.79
N THR A 10 -29.63 55.52 28.51
CA THR A 10 -30.99 55.35 27.99
C THR A 10 -31.40 53.88 28.10
N ARG A 11 -32.64 53.62 28.53
CA ARG A 11 -33.29 52.31 28.45
C ARG A 11 -33.52 51.94 26.97
N PRO A 12 -33.70 50.65 26.66
CA PRO A 12 -35.08 50.24 26.39
C PRO A 12 -35.49 48.87 26.98
N CYS A 13 -36.81 48.76 27.15
CA CYS A 13 -37.57 47.57 27.48
C CYS A 13 -37.30 46.43 26.50
N TRP A 14 -37.04 45.21 27.00
CA TRP A 14 -37.36 43.96 26.30
C TRP A 14 -37.39 42.73 27.22
N PRO A 15 -38.46 42.53 28.03
CA PRO A 15 -38.61 41.32 28.82
C PRO A 15 -39.27 40.15 28.06
N MET A 16 -39.81 40.35 26.84
CA MET A 16 -40.64 39.32 26.18
C MET A 16 -39.94 38.54 25.05
N LEU A 17 -38.74 38.93 24.60
CA LEU A 17 -38.01 38.25 23.52
C LEU A 17 -36.93 37.26 24.00
N ALA A 18 -36.57 37.29 25.29
CA ALA A 18 -35.56 36.38 25.86
C ALA A 18 -36.11 34.97 26.15
N ALA A 19 -37.43 34.81 26.33
CA ALA A 19 -38.04 33.53 26.71
C ALA A 19 -38.18 32.52 25.55
N THR A 20 -38.16 32.99 24.30
CA THR A 20 -38.25 32.17 23.09
C THR A 20 -36.89 31.81 22.50
N LEU A 21 -35.84 32.59 22.76
CA LEU A 21 -34.48 32.30 22.29
C LEU A 21 -33.76 31.24 23.14
N GLY A 22 -34.13 31.07 24.42
CA GLY A 22 -33.57 30.02 25.27
C GLY A 22 -33.94 28.60 24.85
N ARG A 23 -35.17 28.38 24.36
CA ARG A 23 -35.64 27.03 23.97
C ARG A 23 -35.09 26.55 22.64
N CYS A 24 -34.77 27.47 21.73
CA CYS A 24 -34.23 27.14 20.41
C CYS A 24 -32.75 26.70 20.49
N GLY A 25 -31.98 27.27 21.44
CA GLY A 25 -30.62 26.82 21.72
C GLY A 25 -30.55 25.46 22.42
N GLN A 26 -31.53 25.17 23.29
CA GLN A 26 -31.55 23.91 24.06
C GLN A 26 -32.03 22.70 23.25
N ALA A 27 -32.98 22.88 22.32
CA ALA A 27 -33.41 21.79 21.44
C ALA A 27 -32.29 21.29 20.52
N ARG A 28 -31.41 22.20 20.06
CA ARG A 28 -30.26 21.85 19.22
C ARG A 28 -29.08 21.25 19.99
N ALA A 29 -28.94 21.59 21.27
CA ALA A 29 -27.89 21.03 22.14
C ALA A 29 -28.24 19.62 22.66
N VAL A 30 -29.53 19.30 22.79
CA VAL A 30 -29.98 17.96 23.23
C VAL A 30 -29.81 16.90 22.13
N GLU A 31 -29.85 17.26 20.84
CA GLU A 31 -29.52 16.32 19.74
C GLU A 31 -28.02 16.01 19.59
N LEU A 32 -27.13 16.80 20.21
CA LEU A 32 -25.68 16.55 20.18
C LEU A 32 -25.22 15.60 21.30
N GLY A 33 -26.14 15.15 22.16
CA GLY A 33 -25.84 14.35 23.35
C GLY A 33 -26.14 12.86 23.25
N ASP A 34 -26.68 12.36 22.13
CA ASP A 34 -27.04 10.94 21.98
C ASP A 34 -26.51 10.33 20.66
N GLN A 35 -25.24 10.58 20.35
CA GLN A 35 -24.48 9.65 19.52
C GLN A 35 -23.84 8.62 20.45
N GLY A 36 -24.69 7.81 21.08
CA GLY A 36 -24.27 6.58 21.71
C GLY A 36 -23.36 5.82 20.76
N ALA A 37 -22.26 5.29 21.29
CA ALA A 37 -21.27 4.48 20.61
C ALA A 37 -21.88 3.75 19.41
N GLY A 38 -21.75 4.35 18.22
CA GLY A 38 -22.41 3.86 17.02
C GLY A 38 -21.95 2.43 16.79
N SER A 39 -22.90 1.52 16.64
CA SER A 39 -22.62 0.14 16.22
C SER A 39 -21.60 0.18 15.07
N PRO A 40 -20.48 -0.55 15.15
CA PRO A 40 -19.41 -0.42 14.17
C PRO A 40 -19.97 -0.60 12.76
N THR A 41 -19.75 0.39 11.88
CA THR A 41 -20.17 0.32 10.48
C THR A 41 -19.68 -1.01 9.90
N ALA A 42 -20.61 -1.78 9.34
CA ALA A 42 -20.29 -3.07 8.75
C ALA A 42 -19.29 -2.86 7.60
N LEU A 43 -18.10 -3.44 7.74
CA LEU A 43 -17.06 -3.33 6.74
C LEU A 43 -17.43 -4.14 5.48
N PRO A 44 -17.15 -3.61 4.28
CA PRO A 44 -17.31 -4.37 3.05
C PRO A 44 -16.16 -5.38 2.92
N TRP A 45 -16.34 -6.57 3.49
CA TRP A 45 -15.28 -7.59 3.60
C TRP A 45 -14.77 -8.11 2.26
N VAL A 46 -15.59 -8.17 1.22
CA VAL A 46 -15.18 -8.67 -0.10
C VAL A 46 -14.09 -7.79 -0.75
N PRO A 47 -14.28 -6.45 -0.91
CA PRO A 47 -13.22 -5.61 -1.46
C PRO A 47 -12.01 -5.46 -0.52
N ILE A 48 -12.22 -5.54 0.81
CA ILE A 48 -11.12 -5.57 1.77
C ILE A 48 -10.27 -6.83 1.56
N PHE A 49 -10.89 -8.00 1.47
CA PHE A 49 -10.17 -9.25 1.26
C PHE A 49 -9.41 -9.23 -0.07
N ALA A 50 -10.03 -8.76 -1.16
CA ALA A 50 -9.34 -8.57 -2.44
C ALA A 50 -8.12 -7.65 -2.30
N LEU A 51 -8.27 -6.51 -1.61
CA LEU A 51 -7.16 -5.59 -1.36
C LEU A 51 -6.04 -6.24 -0.53
N LEU A 52 -6.38 -7.02 0.50
CA LEU A 52 -5.40 -7.73 1.32
C LEU A 52 -4.61 -8.76 0.49
N THR A 53 -5.27 -9.49 -0.43
CA THR A 53 -4.57 -10.42 -1.31
C THR A 53 -3.60 -9.72 -2.26
N VAL A 54 -3.98 -8.54 -2.80
CA VAL A 54 -3.08 -7.73 -3.62
C VAL A 54 -1.87 -7.27 -2.81
N THR A 55 -2.09 -6.70 -1.62
CA THR A 55 -1.01 -6.24 -0.73
C THR A 55 -0.09 -7.38 -0.29
N MET A 56 -0.64 -8.55 0.03
CA MET A 56 0.14 -9.73 0.37
C MET A 56 1.01 -10.18 -0.82
N SER A 57 0.46 -10.19 -2.03
CA SER A 57 1.19 -10.53 -3.26
C SER A 57 2.35 -9.56 -3.50
N GLU A 58 2.17 -8.27 -3.22
CA GLU A 58 3.27 -7.30 -3.29
C GLU A 58 4.41 -7.67 -2.35
N GLY A 59 4.09 -8.02 -1.09
CA GLY A 59 5.09 -8.41 -0.10
C GLY A 59 5.85 -9.68 -0.48
N ILE A 60 5.17 -10.67 -1.07
CA ILE A 60 5.79 -11.89 -1.58
C ILE A 60 6.82 -11.54 -2.66
N ILE A 61 6.41 -10.80 -3.68
CA ILE A 61 7.27 -10.45 -4.82
C ILE A 61 8.44 -9.56 -4.40
N ALA A 62 8.22 -8.65 -3.45
CA ALA A 62 9.26 -7.77 -2.94
C ALA A 62 10.38 -8.52 -2.20
N CYS A 63 10.11 -9.73 -1.69
CA CYS A 63 11.05 -10.45 -0.83
C CYS A 63 11.50 -11.81 -1.35
N SER A 64 10.76 -12.40 -2.28
CA SER A 64 11.14 -13.69 -2.86
C SER A 64 12.46 -13.65 -3.61
N LEU A 65 12.92 -12.47 -4.02
CA LEU A 65 14.17 -12.33 -4.73
C LEU A 65 15.42 -12.48 -3.86
N PHE A 66 15.37 -12.13 -2.57
CA PHE A 66 16.56 -12.06 -1.72
C PHE A 66 17.33 -13.37 -1.57
N PRO A 67 16.69 -14.56 -1.47
CA PRO A 67 17.39 -15.83 -1.41
C PRO A 67 18.23 -16.15 -2.65
N PHE A 68 17.77 -15.76 -3.84
CA PHE A 68 18.39 -16.17 -5.10
C PHE A 68 19.15 -15.06 -5.82
N LEU A 69 18.94 -13.80 -5.43
CA LEU A 69 19.61 -12.64 -6.02
C LEU A 69 21.14 -12.75 -6.06
N PRO A 70 21.83 -13.23 -4.98
CA PRO A 70 23.28 -13.35 -5.02
C PRO A 70 23.76 -14.33 -6.09
N PHE A 71 23.09 -15.47 -6.23
CA PHE A 71 23.42 -16.49 -7.23
C PHE A 71 23.15 -15.98 -8.65
N MET A 72 22.02 -15.29 -8.87
CA MET A 72 21.70 -14.69 -10.17
C MET A 72 22.73 -13.64 -10.61
N VAL A 73 23.25 -12.84 -9.67
CA VAL A 73 24.29 -11.84 -9.95
C VAL A 73 25.65 -12.50 -10.23
N GLU A 74 25.97 -13.60 -9.55
CA GLU A 74 27.16 -14.41 -9.82
C GLU A 74 27.10 -15.06 -11.22
N ASP A 75 25.94 -15.61 -11.60
CA ASP A 75 25.70 -16.21 -12.92
C ASP A 75 25.82 -15.20 -14.08
N PHE A 76 25.63 -13.91 -13.80
CA PHE A 76 25.90 -12.84 -14.77
C PHE A 76 27.39 -12.55 -15.01
N GLY A 77 28.30 -13.30 -14.36
CA GLY A 77 29.75 -13.21 -14.53
C GLY A 77 30.39 -12.05 -13.77
N LEU A 78 29.72 -11.55 -12.73
CA LEU A 78 30.23 -10.45 -11.89
C LEU A 78 31.16 -10.98 -10.79
N ARG A 79 32.15 -10.19 -10.41
CA ARG A 79 33.10 -10.55 -9.35
C ARG A 79 32.38 -10.66 -8.01
N LEU A 80 32.75 -11.66 -7.20
CA LEU A 80 32.23 -11.88 -5.83
C LEU A 80 32.30 -10.62 -4.94
N SER A 81 33.29 -9.74 -5.15
CA SER A 81 33.41 -8.47 -4.42
C SER A 81 32.26 -7.49 -4.67
N ASP A 82 31.62 -7.58 -5.84
CA ASP A 82 30.65 -6.61 -6.33
C ASP A 82 29.20 -7.15 -6.19
N VAL A 83 29.03 -8.44 -5.84
CA VAL A 83 27.73 -9.12 -5.75
C VAL A 83 26.80 -8.40 -4.78
N GLY A 84 27.27 -8.04 -3.59
CA GLY A 84 26.46 -7.33 -2.60
C GLY A 84 25.98 -5.97 -3.08
N PHE A 85 26.80 -5.23 -3.83
CA PHE A 85 26.43 -3.93 -4.40
C PHE A 85 25.35 -4.08 -5.47
N PHE A 86 25.51 -5.00 -6.42
CA PHE A 86 24.53 -5.23 -7.48
C PHE A 86 23.23 -5.86 -6.98
N ALA A 87 23.31 -6.74 -5.98
CA ALA A 87 22.15 -7.25 -5.26
C ALA A 87 21.35 -6.11 -4.60
N GLY A 88 22.03 -5.21 -3.88
CA GLY A 88 21.42 -4.02 -3.31
C GLY A 88 20.81 -3.09 -4.37
N LEU A 89 21.48 -2.93 -5.51
CA LEU A 89 20.99 -2.12 -6.62
C LEU A 89 19.70 -2.69 -7.23
N LEU A 90 19.64 -4.01 -7.47
CA LEU A 90 18.45 -4.69 -7.99
C LEU A 90 17.27 -4.64 -6.99
N GLY A 91 17.55 -4.81 -5.69
CA GLY A 91 16.53 -4.73 -4.64
C GLY A 91 15.98 -3.31 -4.45
N SER A 92 16.82 -2.30 -4.57
CA SER A 92 16.43 -0.89 -4.40
C SER A 92 15.78 -0.27 -5.64
N ALA A 93 16.15 -0.70 -6.85
CA ALA A 93 15.61 -0.15 -8.10
C ALA A 93 14.08 -0.22 -8.20
N TYR A 94 13.48 -1.30 -7.70
CA TYR A 94 12.02 -1.46 -7.65
C TYR A 94 11.38 -0.40 -6.74
N ASN A 95 11.86 -0.26 -5.50
CA ASN A 95 11.33 0.71 -4.54
C ASN A 95 11.58 2.16 -4.98
N PHE A 96 12.73 2.42 -5.60
CA PHE A 96 13.09 3.74 -6.12
C PHE A 96 12.16 4.16 -7.28
N SER A 97 11.91 3.26 -8.24
CA SER A 97 10.99 3.55 -9.35
C SER A 97 9.54 3.71 -8.88
N GLN A 98 9.11 2.90 -7.91
CA GLN A 98 7.78 3.01 -7.30
C GLN A 98 7.61 4.34 -6.54
N PHE A 99 8.66 4.83 -5.88
CA PHE A 99 8.67 6.15 -5.26
C PHE A 99 8.46 7.27 -6.29
N LEU A 100 9.10 7.19 -7.46
CA LEU A 100 8.95 8.19 -8.53
C LEU A 100 7.54 8.21 -9.13
N SER A 101 6.94 7.04 -9.34
CA SER A 101 5.61 6.94 -9.97
C SER A 101 4.44 7.03 -8.99
N GLY A 102 4.68 6.91 -7.69
CA GLY A 102 3.61 6.79 -6.68
C GLY A 102 2.59 7.94 -6.70
N VAL A 103 3.05 9.19 -6.83
CA VAL A 103 2.15 10.36 -6.92
C VAL A 103 1.32 10.35 -8.20
N HIS A 104 1.93 9.91 -9.31
CA HIS A 104 1.27 9.84 -10.61
C HIS A 104 0.13 8.81 -10.58
N TRP A 105 0.41 7.62 -10.05
CA TRP A 105 -0.61 6.56 -9.91
C TRP A 105 -1.72 6.92 -8.93
N GLY A 106 -1.42 7.64 -7.85
CA GLY A 106 -2.44 8.17 -6.95
C GLY A 106 -3.45 9.04 -7.68
N ARG A 107 -2.96 10.08 -8.38
CA ARG A 107 -3.81 10.97 -9.20
C ARG A 107 -4.57 10.23 -10.30
N LEU A 108 -3.90 9.30 -10.98
CA LEU A 108 -4.55 8.52 -12.04
C LEU A 108 -5.68 7.64 -11.48
N SER A 109 -5.50 7.07 -10.29
CA SER A 109 -6.52 6.25 -9.62
C SER A 109 -7.75 7.04 -9.19
N ASP A 110 -7.59 8.34 -8.90
CA ASP A 110 -8.72 9.19 -8.54
C ASP A 110 -9.57 9.55 -9.78
N VAL A 111 -8.98 9.59 -10.99
CA VAL A 111 -9.70 9.91 -12.25
C VAL A 111 -10.26 8.67 -12.93
N TRP A 112 -9.46 7.61 -13.06
CA TRP A 112 -9.85 6.37 -13.77
C TRP A 112 -10.58 5.37 -12.86
N GLY A 113 -10.66 5.68 -11.57
CA GLY A 113 -11.15 4.78 -10.53
C GLY A 113 -10.04 3.88 -9.99
N ARG A 114 -10.22 3.44 -8.74
CA ARG A 114 -9.18 2.68 -8.03
C ARG A 114 -9.02 1.24 -8.49
N ARG A 115 -10.11 0.58 -8.88
CA ARG A 115 -10.12 -0.84 -9.26
C ARG A 115 -9.28 -1.14 -10.51
N PRO A 116 -9.41 -0.43 -11.65
CA PRO A 116 -8.58 -0.67 -12.83
C PRO A 116 -7.10 -0.50 -12.54
N VAL A 117 -6.73 0.54 -11.77
CA VAL A 117 -5.33 0.81 -11.43
C VAL A 117 -4.72 -0.32 -10.59
N LEU A 118 -5.46 -0.88 -9.62
CA LEU A 118 -4.98 -2.02 -8.84
C LEU A 118 -4.73 -3.27 -9.71
N ILE A 119 -5.61 -3.53 -10.68
CA ILE A 119 -5.49 -4.68 -11.59
C ILE A 119 -4.29 -4.49 -12.51
N ILE A 120 -4.09 -3.28 -13.04
CA ILE A 120 -2.92 -2.97 -13.89
C ILE A 120 -1.63 -3.14 -13.09
N GLY A 121 -1.58 -2.63 -11.86
CA GLY A 121 -0.38 -2.75 -11.02
C GLY A 121 -0.03 -4.20 -10.71
N VAL A 122 -1.01 -5.03 -10.31
CA VAL A 122 -0.72 -6.44 -9.98
C VAL A 122 -0.35 -7.26 -11.23
N SER A 123 -1.01 -6.97 -12.36
CA SER A 123 -0.70 -7.64 -13.64
C SER A 123 0.70 -7.28 -14.12
N THR A 124 1.06 -5.99 -14.02
CA THR A 124 2.39 -5.53 -14.41
C THR A 124 3.47 -6.09 -13.48
N GLN A 125 3.19 -6.16 -12.17
CA GLN A 125 4.11 -6.75 -11.21
C GLN A 125 4.34 -8.25 -11.48
N ALA A 126 3.27 -9.00 -11.80
CA ALA A 126 3.39 -10.40 -12.18
C ALA A 126 4.21 -10.58 -13.47
N ALA A 127 3.91 -9.80 -14.51
CA ALA A 127 4.66 -9.84 -15.78
C ALA A 127 6.13 -9.46 -15.60
N ALA A 128 6.42 -8.40 -14.82
CA ALA A 128 7.78 -7.97 -14.53
C ALA A 128 8.57 -9.03 -13.74
N MET A 129 7.91 -9.77 -12.85
CA MET A 129 8.55 -10.85 -12.11
C MET A 129 8.96 -12.01 -13.02
N VAL A 130 8.09 -12.42 -13.95
CA VAL A 130 8.39 -13.46 -14.94
C VAL A 130 9.54 -13.02 -15.86
N LEU A 131 9.49 -11.79 -16.36
CA LEU A 131 10.54 -11.25 -17.23
C LEU A 131 11.88 -11.05 -16.50
N PHE A 132 11.83 -10.79 -15.20
CA PHE A 132 13.01 -10.73 -14.35
C PHE A 132 13.67 -12.11 -14.18
N GLY A 133 12.89 -13.17 -13.91
CA GLY A 133 13.43 -14.54 -13.83
C GLY A 133 14.08 -15.00 -15.14
N LEU A 134 13.47 -14.62 -16.28
CA LEU A 134 13.99 -14.90 -17.63
C LEU A 134 15.17 -14.00 -18.06
N SER A 135 15.71 -13.15 -17.18
CA SER A 135 16.77 -12.23 -17.57
C SER A 135 18.14 -12.90 -17.56
N SER A 136 18.92 -12.69 -18.63
CA SER A 136 20.26 -13.26 -18.80
C SER A 136 21.39 -12.25 -18.56
N SER A 137 21.05 -11.02 -18.18
CA SER A 137 22.03 -9.98 -17.88
C SER A 137 21.53 -8.99 -16.85
N LEU A 138 22.47 -8.41 -16.10
CA LEU A 138 22.18 -7.41 -15.08
C LEU A 138 21.36 -6.22 -15.62
N ARG A 139 21.64 -5.77 -16.85
CA ARG A 139 20.93 -4.63 -17.46
C ARG A 139 19.46 -4.95 -17.71
N GLN A 140 19.17 -6.16 -18.20
CA GLN A 140 17.79 -6.61 -18.40
C GLN A 140 17.08 -6.78 -17.07
N ALA A 141 17.73 -7.41 -16.10
CA ALA A 141 17.20 -7.60 -14.74
C ALA A 141 16.82 -6.25 -14.11
N LEU A 142 17.72 -5.26 -14.21
CA LEU A 142 17.51 -3.91 -13.69
C LEU A 142 16.37 -3.19 -14.42
N LEU A 143 16.29 -3.32 -15.75
CA LEU A 143 15.23 -2.74 -16.57
C LEU A 143 13.85 -3.28 -16.15
N TRP A 144 13.70 -4.59 -16.05
CA TRP A 144 12.43 -5.20 -15.66
C TRP A 144 12.04 -4.85 -14.21
N ARG A 145 13.01 -4.70 -13.30
CA ARG A 145 12.74 -4.21 -11.95
C ARG A 145 12.31 -2.77 -11.90
N PHE A 146 12.98 -1.91 -12.66
CA PHE A 146 12.61 -0.51 -12.75
C PHE A 146 11.23 -0.34 -13.37
N LEU A 147 10.92 -1.05 -14.46
CA LEU A 147 9.59 -1.00 -15.09
C LEU A 147 8.51 -1.60 -14.20
N GLY A 148 8.80 -2.70 -13.50
CA GLY A 148 7.87 -3.34 -12.57
C GLY A 148 7.47 -2.41 -11.42
N GLY A 149 8.40 -1.62 -10.87
CA GLY A 149 8.09 -0.63 -9.83
C GLY A 149 7.45 0.64 -10.40
N LEU A 150 7.96 1.15 -11.53
CA LEU A 150 7.43 2.35 -12.17
C LEU A 150 5.95 2.21 -12.54
N LEU A 151 5.56 1.05 -13.06
CA LEU A 151 4.20 0.76 -13.49
C LEU A 151 3.30 0.20 -12.38
N ASN A 152 3.82 -0.01 -11.18
CA ASN A 152 3.05 -0.52 -10.04
C ASN A 152 2.77 0.56 -8.98
N GLY A 153 1.56 1.11 -9.02
CA GLY A 153 1.05 2.07 -8.03
C GLY A 153 0.30 1.48 -6.84
N ASN A 154 0.24 0.15 -6.71
CA ASN A 154 -0.70 -0.52 -5.80
C ASN A 154 -0.50 -0.16 -4.32
N THR A 155 0.73 0.03 -3.87
CA THR A 155 1.02 0.38 -2.47
C THR A 155 0.35 1.70 -2.05
N GLY A 156 0.38 2.71 -2.91
CA GLY A 156 -0.25 4.01 -2.66
C GLY A 156 -1.77 3.97 -2.85
N VAL A 157 -2.22 3.42 -3.98
CA VAL A 157 -3.64 3.32 -4.33
C VAL A 157 -4.39 2.42 -3.36
N GLY A 158 -3.78 1.34 -2.89
CA GLY A 158 -4.36 0.40 -1.92
C GLY A 158 -4.63 1.05 -0.56
N ARG A 159 -3.73 1.91 -0.07
CA ARG A 159 -3.97 2.71 1.14
C ARG A 159 -5.14 3.67 0.98
N ALA A 160 -5.28 4.26 -0.21
CA ALA A 160 -6.41 5.13 -0.52
C ALA A 160 -7.73 4.34 -0.63
N VAL A 161 -7.72 3.14 -1.24
CA VAL A 161 -8.87 2.22 -1.23
C VAL A 161 -9.27 1.87 0.20
N MET A 162 -8.32 1.47 1.04
CA MET A 162 -8.63 1.12 2.43
C MET A 162 -9.26 2.30 3.18
N ARG A 163 -8.72 3.51 2.98
CA ARG A 163 -9.31 4.73 3.54
C ARG A 163 -10.75 4.95 3.07
N ASP A 164 -11.03 4.72 1.79
CA ASP A 164 -12.37 4.92 1.22
C ASP A 164 -13.37 3.82 1.63
N LEU A 165 -12.88 2.64 2.05
CA LEU A 165 -13.69 1.54 2.59
C LEU A 165 -13.87 1.59 4.11
N THR A 166 -13.19 2.50 4.81
CA THR A 166 -13.14 2.57 6.28
C THR A 166 -13.51 3.93 6.82
N ASP A 167 -14.26 3.91 7.92
CA ASP A 167 -14.65 5.10 8.68
C ASP A 167 -13.69 5.32 9.86
N GLU A 168 -13.77 6.46 10.53
CA GLU A 168 -12.89 6.78 11.67
C GLU A 168 -12.92 5.71 12.78
N SER A 169 -14.05 5.03 12.97
CA SER A 169 -14.22 3.96 13.95
C SER A 169 -13.42 2.70 13.65
N ASN A 170 -13.14 2.40 12.37
CA ASN A 170 -12.55 1.13 11.95
C ASN A 170 -11.30 1.29 11.06
N ARG A 171 -10.93 2.53 10.68
CA ARG A 171 -9.76 2.86 9.86
C ARG A 171 -8.46 2.31 10.41
N THR A 172 -8.21 2.48 11.71
CA THR A 172 -7.00 1.93 12.36
C THR A 172 -6.91 0.41 12.18
N ARG A 173 -8.04 -0.30 12.30
CA ARG A 173 -8.10 -1.75 12.08
C ARG A 173 -7.86 -2.10 10.61
N GLY A 174 -8.42 -1.34 9.67
CA GLY A 174 -8.18 -1.54 8.23
C GLY A 174 -6.71 -1.38 7.85
N PHE A 175 -6.05 -0.32 8.32
CA PHE A 175 -4.61 -0.13 8.10
C PHE A 175 -3.74 -1.16 8.82
N ALA A 176 -4.15 -1.63 10.00
CA ALA A 176 -3.49 -2.75 10.66
C ALA A 176 -3.56 -4.03 9.81
N LEU A 177 -4.73 -4.35 9.24
CA LEU A 177 -4.89 -5.49 8.33
C LEU A 177 -4.01 -5.38 7.08
N LEU A 178 -3.90 -4.19 6.46
CA LEU A 178 -2.97 -3.96 5.35
C LEU A 178 -1.53 -4.27 5.76
N GLY A 179 -1.09 -3.78 6.92
CA GLY A 179 0.25 -4.04 7.45
C GLY A 179 0.49 -5.53 7.71
N THR A 180 -0.49 -6.22 8.31
CA THR A 180 -0.43 -7.67 8.54
C THR A 180 -0.35 -8.45 7.23
N ALA A 181 -1.16 -8.10 6.22
CA ALA A 181 -1.11 -8.75 4.92
C ALA A 181 0.25 -8.59 4.24
N TYR A 182 0.80 -7.37 4.25
CA TYR A 182 2.14 -7.11 3.71
C TYR A 182 3.22 -7.90 4.47
N GLY A 183 3.15 -7.92 5.81
CA GLY A 183 4.04 -8.68 6.68
C GLY A 183 4.00 -10.20 6.45
N MET A 184 2.81 -10.76 6.22
CA MET A 184 2.68 -12.18 5.83
C MET A 184 3.39 -12.45 4.50
N GLY A 185 3.32 -11.51 3.55
CA GLY A 185 4.06 -11.59 2.30
C GLY A 185 5.58 -11.62 2.50
N PHE A 186 6.12 -10.84 3.44
CA PHE A 186 7.56 -10.89 3.79
C PHE A 186 8.01 -12.24 4.35
N VAL A 187 7.13 -12.95 5.07
CA VAL A 187 7.45 -14.27 5.62
C VAL A 187 7.41 -15.33 4.54
N LEU A 188 6.37 -15.32 3.69
CA LEU A 188 6.19 -16.30 2.62
C LEU A 188 7.12 -16.07 1.43
N GLY A 189 7.50 -14.82 1.17
CA GLY A 189 8.32 -14.42 0.02
C GLY A 189 9.63 -15.21 -0.07
N PRO A 190 10.53 -15.13 0.93
CA PRO A 190 11.79 -15.86 0.92
C PRO A 190 11.61 -17.38 0.89
N ALA A 191 10.57 -17.92 1.52
CA ALA A 191 10.27 -19.36 1.46
C ALA A 191 9.95 -19.79 0.02
N LEU A 192 9.06 -19.07 -0.67
CA LEU A 192 8.73 -19.32 -2.07
C LEU A 192 9.93 -19.07 -2.99
N GLY A 193 10.66 -17.99 -2.77
CA GLY A 193 11.85 -17.64 -3.53
C GLY A 193 12.99 -18.66 -3.41
N GLY A 194 13.21 -19.21 -2.21
CA GLY A 194 14.19 -20.26 -1.98
C GLY A 194 13.77 -21.60 -2.59
N MET A 195 12.49 -21.96 -2.53
CA MET A 195 11.97 -23.18 -3.17
C MET A 195 12.01 -23.12 -4.70
N LEU A 196 11.85 -21.92 -5.27
CA LEU A 196 11.88 -21.68 -6.71
C LEU A 196 13.29 -21.40 -7.24
N ALA A 197 14.30 -21.24 -6.38
CA ALA A 197 15.67 -21.12 -6.81
C ALA A 197 16.17 -22.48 -7.31
N ARG A 198 16.53 -22.57 -8.60
CA ARG A 198 16.95 -23.80 -9.29
C ARG A 198 15.92 -24.93 -9.24
N PRO A 199 14.71 -24.72 -9.80
CA PRO A 199 13.65 -25.71 -9.74
C PRO A 199 13.99 -26.98 -10.53
N ALA A 200 14.85 -26.88 -11.55
CA ALA A 200 15.37 -28.01 -12.31
C ALA A 200 16.34 -28.91 -11.50
N GLU A 201 17.10 -28.34 -10.54
CA GLU A 201 17.95 -29.11 -9.62
C GLU A 201 17.13 -29.67 -8.44
N ALA A 202 16.13 -28.93 -7.96
CA ALA A 202 15.29 -29.32 -6.84
C ALA A 202 14.22 -30.38 -7.20
N PHE A 203 13.70 -30.36 -8.43
CA PHE A 203 12.67 -31.30 -8.91
C PHE A 203 13.00 -31.81 -10.34
N PRO A 204 14.05 -32.64 -10.49
CA PRO A 204 14.52 -33.11 -11.78
C PRO A 204 13.49 -33.97 -12.54
N GLU A 205 12.55 -34.64 -11.86
CA GLU A 205 11.49 -35.44 -12.49
C GLU A 205 10.36 -34.60 -13.12
N LEU A 206 10.17 -33.34 -12.70
CA LEU A 206 9.10 -32.45 -13.18
C LEU A 206 9.59 -31.33 -14.11
N PHE A 207 10.85 -30.89 -13.97
CA PHE A 207 11.38 -29.74 -14.72
C PHE A 207 12.63 -30.03 -15.57
N GLY A 208 13.13 -31.27 -15.61
CA GLY A 208 14.23 -31.65 -16.49
C GLY A 208 13.87 -31.47 -17.98
N GLY A 209 14.70 -30.75 -18.74
CA GLY A 209 14.48 -30.47 -20.17
C GLY A 209 13.54 -29.30 -20.48
N THR A 210 13.15 -28.47 -19.49
CA THR A 210 12.27 -27.31 -19.70
C THR A 210 13.03 -25.98 -19.76
N LEU A 211 12.34 -24.89 -20.13
CA LEU A 211 12.87 -23.51 -20.14
C LEU A 211 13.57 -23.11 -18.82
N LEU A 212 13.21 -23.75 -17.71
CA LEU A 212 13.77 -23.52 -16.37
C LEU A 212 15.17 -24.14 -16.17
N GLU A 213 15.64 -24.96 -17.11
CA GLU A 213 17.03 -25.44 -17.16
C GLU A 213 17.96 -24.37 -17.76
N THR A 214 17.42 -23.52 -18.64
CA THR A 214 18.14 -22.36 -19.21
C THR A 214 18.00 -21.10 -18.33
N TYR A 215 16.88 -20.97 -17.59
CA TYR A 215 16.60 -19.85 -16.68
C TYR A 215 16.22 -20.38 -15.28
N PRO A 216 17.18 -20.49 -14.36
CA PRO A 216 16.97 -21.18 -13.08
C PRO A 216 16.29 -20.33 -11.98
N TYR A 217 15.78 -19.13 -12.31
CA TYR A 217 15.25 -18.13 -11.35
C TYR A 217 13.88 -17.59 -11.73
#